data_AF-G4FNF1-F1
#
_entry.id   AF-G4FNF1-F1
#
_cell.length_a   1.000
_cell.length_b   1.000
_cell.length_c   1.000
_cell.angle_alpha   90.00
_cell.angle_beta   90.00
_cell.angle_gamma   90.00
#
_symmetry.space_group_name_H-M   'P 1'
#
loop_
_entity.id
_entity.type
_entity.pdbx_description
1 polymer ?
#
loop_
_entity_poly.entity_id
_entity_poly.type
_entity_poly.pdbx_seq_one_letter_code
_entity_poly.pdbx_strand_id
1 'polypeptide(L)'
;MKRERGVIQGQLVTDQVVESVAVGVAQAMPEPIQGEDIVSFQAEMPLPLHQAMADFIERCPNWDQYRLVQAALAGFLVQNGVDSRELTRLYVGKMFRRDSLRQGV
;
A
#
# COMPACT_ATOMS: atom_id res chain seq x y z
N MET A 1 41.57 15.30 -44.85
CA MET A 1 42.04 14.82 -43.52
C MET A 1 41.00 15.14 -42.45
N LYS A 2 40.08 14.20 -42.12
CA LYS A 2 39.35 14.01 -40.83
C LYS A 2 38.62 12.65 -40.96
N ARG A 3 39.32 11.53 -40.76
CA ARG A 3 39.33 10.64 -39.58
C ARG A 3 37.96 10.04 -39.21
N GLU A 4 37.97 8.71 -39.29
CA GLU A 4 36.94 7.71 -38.99
C GLU A 4 36.29 7.85 -37.61
N ARG A 5 35.11 7.21 -37.47
CA ARG A 5 34.53 6.59 -36.26
C ARG A 5 33.18 6.01 -36.73
N GLY A 6 33.11 4.74 -37.12
CA GLY A 6 33.10 3.61 -36.19
C GLY A 6 31.64 3.32 -35.82
N VAL A 7 30.93 2.60 -36.70
CA VAL A 7 29.58 2.09 -36.42
C VAL A 7 29.74 0.99 -35.37
N ILE A 8 29.42 1.31 -34.13
CA ILE A 8 29.39 0.34 -33.04
C ILE A 8 28.00 -0.31 -32.98
N GLN A 9 28.04 -1.59 -33.32
CA GLN A 9 27.07 -2.64 -33.08
C GLN A 9 26.59 -2.63 -31.63
N GLY A 10 25.28 -2.64 -31.45
CA GLY A 10 24.60 -2.66 -30.15
C GLY A 10 23.20 -3.22 -30.29
N GLN A 11 23.13 -4.49 -30.63
CA GLN A 11 21.92 -5.28 -30.70
C GLN A 11 21.35 -5.47 -29.29
N LEU A 12 20.12 -5.04 -29.05
CA LEU A 12 19.27 -5.63 -28.01
C LEU A 12 17.87 -5.81 -28.58
N VAL A 13 17.74 -6.87 -29.38
CA VAL A 13 16.47 -7.54 -29.63
C VAL A 13 16.16 -8.32 -28.36
N THR A 14 15.07 -7.95 -27.68
CA THR A 14 14.31 -8.89 -26.84
C THR A 14 12.83 -8.59 -27.04
N ASP A 15 12.32 -9.06 -28.17
CA ASP A 15 10.94 -9.50 -28.28
C ASP A 15 10.86 -10.82 -27.50
N GLN A 16 10.46 -10.74 -26.23
CA GLN A 16 10.10 -11.92 -25.45
C GLN A 16 8.58 -11.99 -25.38
N VAL A 17 7.99 -12.50 -26.46
CA VAL A 17 6.75 -13.28 -26.39
C VAL A 17 7.04 -14.50 -25.51
N VAL A 18 6.60 -14.44 -24.25
CA VAL A 18 6.56 -15.63 -23.39
C VAL A 18 5.32 -16.42 -23.77
N GLU A 19 5.57 -17.44 -24.59
CA GLU A 19 4.63 -18.46 -25.00
C GLU A 19 4.07 -19.17 -23.76
N SER A 20 2.76 -18.99 -23.52
CA SER A 20 2.04 -19.68 -22.46
C SER A 20 1.94 -21.16 -22.80
N VAL A 21 2.86 -21.95 -22.27
CA VAL A 21 2.76 -23.41 -22.24
C VAL A 21 1.62 -23.78 -21.29
N ALA A 22 0.47 -24.12 -21.89
CA ALA A 22 -0.61 -24.81 -21.23
C ALA A 22 -0.15 -26.24 -20.89
N VAL A 23 0.28 -26.46 -19.65
CA VAL A 23 0.38 -27.80 -19.08
C VAL A 23 -0.73 -27.93 -18.05
N GLY A 24 -1.76 -28.67 -18.44
CA GLY A 24 -2.79 -29.13 -17.54
C GLY A 24 -2.19 -30.05 -16.49
N VAL A 25 -2.29 -29.63 -15.23
CA VAL A 25 -2.23 -30.52 -14.09
C VAL A 25 -3.49 -30.27 -13.29
N ALA A 26 -4.37 -31.26 -13.27
CA ALA A 26 -5.50 -31.30 -12.35
C ALA A 26 -4.94 -31.33 -10.92
N GLN A 27 -4.94 -30.18 -10.26
CA GLN A 27 -4.68 -30.06 -8.82
C GLN A 27 -5.87 -29.36 -8.19
N ALA A 28 -6.39 -30.01 -7.15
CA ALA A 28 -7.58 -29.65 -6.39
C ALA A 28 -7.72 -28.14 -6.23
N MET A 29 -8.90 -27.61 -6.57
CA MET A 29 -9.19 -26.20 -6.39
C MET A 29 -8.93 -25.86 -4.91
N PRO A 30 -7.98 -24.98 -4.58
CA PRO A 30 -8.05 -24.32 -3.29
C PRO A 30 -9.36 -23.54 -3.32
N GLU A 31 -10.28 -23.88 -2.42
CA GLU A 31 -11.36 -22.99 -2.03
C GLU A 31 -10.83 -21.56 -2.04
N PRO A 32 -11.49 -20.59 -2.69
CA PRO A 32 -11.02 -19.22 -2.66
C PRO A 32 -10.98 -18.83 -1.18
N ILE A 33 -9.76 -18.75 -0.64
CA ILE A 33 -9.51 -18.02 0.59
C ILE A 33 -10.13 -16.67 0.27
N GLN A 34 -11.25 -16.36 0.92
CA GLN A 34 -11.95 -15.09 0.82
C GLN A 34 -10.91 -14.06 1.24
N GLY A 35 -10.13 -13.61 0.27
CA GLY A 35 -9.01 -12.74 0.47
C GLY A 35 -9.59 -11.50 1.07
N GLU A 36 -9.03 -11.06 2.20
CA GLU A 36 -9.30 -9.72 2.67
C GLU A 36 -9.10 -8.81 1.46
N ASP A 37 -10.16 -8.15 0.97
CA ASP A 37 -10.11 -7.25 -0.17
C ASP A 37 -9.29 -6.01 0.23
N ILE A 38 -7.97 -6.19 0.29
CA ILE A 38 -7.02 -5.16 0.63
C ILE A 38 -6.81 -4.34 -0.63
N VAL A 39 -7.39 -3.14 -0.64
CA VAL A 39 -7.17 -2.17 -1.70
C VAL A 39 -5.91 -1.38 -1.39
N SER A 40 -4.89 -1.51 -2.25
CA SER A 40 -3.74 -0.60 -2.27
C SER A 40 -3.99 0.52 -3.27
N PHE A 41 -3.61 1.75 -2.92
CA PHE A 41 -3.70 2.89 -3.83
C PHE A 41 -2.43 3.74 -3.76
N GLN A 42 -2.07 4.29 -4.92
CA GLN A 42 -0.98 5.25 -5.07
C GLN A 42 -1.58 6.61 -5.39
N ALA A 43 -1.12 7.64 -4.69
CA ALA A 43 -1.52 9.02 -4.94
C ALA A 43 -0.32 9.94 -4.78
N GLU A 44 -0.25 10.98 -5.61
CA GLU A 44 0.71 12.07 -5.42
C GLU A 44 0.29 12.90 -4.21
N MET A 45 1.25 13.20 -3.34
CA MET A 45 1.00 13.94 -2.10
C MET A 45 1.77 15.27 -2.10
N PRO A 46 1.11 16.40 -1.79
CA PRO A 46 1.80 17.69 -1.65
C PRO A 46 2.93 17.62 -0.61
N LEU A 47 4.08 18.20 -0.94
CA LEU A 47 5.28 18.17 -0.09
C LEU A 47 5.03 18.63 1.37
N PRO A 48 4.27 19.72 1.64
CA PRO A 48 4.01 20.13 3.02
C PRO A 48 3.28 19.07 3.84
N LEU A 49 2.35 18.32 3.21
CA LEU A 49 1.63 17.24 3.89
C LEU A 49 2.55 16.05 4.16
N HIS A 50 3.39 15.68 3.20
CA HIS A 50 4.38 14.63 3.37
C HIS A 50 5.33 14.93 4.55
N GLN A 51 5.84 16.16 4.61
CA GLN A 51 6.73 16.60 5.69
C GLN A 51 6.02 16.55 7.04
N ALA A 52 4.81 17.09 7.14
CA ALA A 52 4.03 17.04 8.38
C ALA A 52 3.73 15.61 8.85
N MET A 53 3.47 14.68 7.91
CA MET A 53 3.26 13.26 8.23
C MET A 53 4.55 12.60 8.75
N ALA A 54 5.68 12.83 8.08
CA ALA A 54 6.97 12.30 8.50
C ALA A 54 7.35 12.79 9.91
N ASP A 55 7.29 14.11 10.12
CA ASP A 55 7.51 14.78 11.40
C ASP A 55 6.63 14.21 12.52
N PHE A 56 5.35 13.95 12.23
CA PHE A 56 4.43 13.37 13.19
C PHE A 56 4.82 11.94 13.57
N ILE A 57 5.12 11.10 12.57
CA ILE A 57 5.51 9.70 12.76
C ILE A 57 6.80 9.60 13.58
N GLU A 58 7.81 10.44 13.29
CA GLU A 58 9.08 10.45 14.02
C GLU A 58 8.92 10.75 15.51
N ARG A 59 7.99 11.64 15.87
CA ARG A 59 7.69 11.97 17.27
C ARG A 59 6.80 10.93 17.97
N CYS A 60 6.18 10.04 17.20
CA CYS A 60 5.13 9.15 17.67
C CYS A 60 5.54 7.69 17.41
N PRO A 61 6.27 7.03 18.34
CA PRO A 61 6.94 5.73 18.10
C PRO A 61 6.01 4.55 17.76
N ASN A 62 4.70 4.74 17.87
CA ASN A 62 3.69 3.71 17.62
C ASN A 62 2.85 3.99 16.37
N TRP A 63 3.21 5.02 15.61
CA TRP A 63 2.56 5.40 14.38
C TRP A 63 3.44 5.04 13.20
N ASP A 64 2.79 4.61 12.13
CA ASP A 64 3.38 4.38 10.83
C ASP A 64 2.46 5.02 9.77
N GLN A 65 2.95 5.09 8.54
CA GLN A 65 2.22 5.71 7.43
C GLN A 65 0.84 5.07 7.22
N TYR A 66 0.75 3.74 7.27
CA TYR A 66 -0.51 3.02 7.03
C TYR A 66 -1.52 3.30 8.12
N ARG A 67 -1.10 3.25 9.38
CA ARG A 67 -1.94 3.55 10.54
C ARG A 67 -2.44 4.97 10.51
N LEU A 68 -1.57 5.93 10.16
CA LEU A 68 -1.92 7.34 10.03
C LEU A 68 -2.99 7.56 8.95
N VAL A 69 -2.75 7.03 7.75
CA VAL A 69 -3.68 7.17 6.61
C VAL A 69 -5.00 6.46 6.89
N GLN A 70 -4.98 5.23 7.42
CA GLN A 70 -6.20 4.49 7.77
C GLN A 70 -7.02 5.22 8.85
N ALA A 71 -6.38 5.78 9.88
CA ALA A 71 -7.07 6.56 10.91
C ALA A 71 -7.68 7.84 10.32
N ALA A 72 -6.93 8.55 9.47
CA ALA A 72 -7.40 9.77 8.82
C ALA A 72 -8.59 9.50 7.89
N LEU A 73 -8.52 8.45 7.07
CA LEU A 73 -9.61 8.05 6.17
C LEU A 73 -10.86 7.59 6.93
N ALA A 74 -10.70 6.71 7.92
CA ALA A 74 -11.82 6.25 8.73
C ALA A 74 -12.48 7.43 9.48
N GLY A 75 -11.68 8.31 10.08
CA GLY A 75 -12.18 9.50 10.75
C GLY A 75 -12.86 10.48 9.80
N PHE A 76 -12.31 10.69 8.60
CA PHE A 76 -12.91 11.54 7.57
C PHE A 76 -14.30 11.01 7.16
N LEU A 77 -14.42 9.71 6.88
CA LEU A 77 -15.69 9.10 6.48
C LEU A 77 -16.74 9.20 7.59
N VAL A 78 -16.36 8.90 8.85
CA VAL A 78 -17.25 9.03 10.00
C VAL A 78 -17.73 10.48 10.18
N GLN A 79 -16.84 11.46 10.04
CA GLN A 79 -17.19 12.88 10.18
C GLN A 79 -18.12 13.38 9.05
N ASN A 80 -18.09 12.73 7.87
CA ASN A 80 -18.94 13.07 6.73
C ASN A 80 -20.26 12.29 6.70
N GLY A 81 -20.65 11.64 7.80
CA GLY A 81 -21.96 10.98 7.93
C GLY A 81 -22.02 9.55 7.38
N VAL A 82 -20.86 8.90 7.17
CA VAL A 82 -20.86 7.47 6.88
C VAL A 82 -21.13 6.69 8.17
N ASP A 83 -22.39 6.29 8.35
CA ASP A 83 -22.85 5.53 9.49
C ASP A 83 -22.48 4.04 9.36
N SER A 84 -21.21 3.73 9.64
CA SER A 84 -20.73 2.36 9.81
C SER A 84 -20.09 2.17 11.18
N ARG A 85 -20.61 1.20 11.92
CA ARG A 85 -20.04 0.77 13.20
C ARG A 85 -18.66 0.16 13.00
N GLU A 86 -18.40 -0.53 11.89
CA GLU A 86 -17.06 -1.03 11.57
C GLU A 86 -16.08 0.14 11.38
N LEU A 87 -16.44 1.17 10.60
CA LEU A 87 -15.58 2.33 10.39
C LEU A 87 -15.28 3.09 11.68
N THR A 88 -16.30 3.26 12.54
CA THR A 88 -16.11 3.88 13.85
C THR A 88 -15.14 3.07 14.71
N ARG A 89 -15.29 1.75 14.75
CA ARG A 89 -14.39 0.85 15.48
C ARG A 89 -12.98 0.84 14.89
N LEU A 90 -12.86 0.88 13.57
CA LEU A 90 -11.59 0.97 12.87
C LEU A 90 -10.88 2.28 13.22
N TYR A 91 -11.58 3.41 13.14
CA TYR A 91 -11.07 4.72 13.54
C TYR A 91 -10.55 4.69 14.99
N VAL A 92 -11.40 4.31 15.95
CA VAL A 92 -11.02 4.24 17.37
C VAL A 92 -9.86 3.25 17.58
N GLY A 93 -9.90 2.08 16.93
CA GLY A 93 -8.86 1.06 17.05
C GLY A 93 -7.52 1.48 16.43
N LYS A 94 -7.52 2.37 15.42
CA LYS A 94 -6.30 2.94 14.85
C LYS A 94 -5.81 4.13 15.66
N MET A 95 -6.70 4.92 16.27
CA MET A 95 -6.34 6.02 17.18
C MET A 95 -5.76 5.52 18.50
N PHE A 96 -6.35 4.49 19.11
CA PHE A 96 -6.00 4.00 20.44
C PHE A 96 -5.44 2.58 20.39
N ARG A 97 -4.31 2.35 21.06
CA ARG A 97 -3.73 1.01 21.20
C ARG A 97 -4.57 0.18 22.17
N ARG A 98 -4.69 -1.12 21.88
CA ARG A 98 -5.27 -2.10 22.83
C ARG A 98 -4.38 -2.33 24.05
N ASP A 99 -3.07 -2.11 23.93
CA ASP A 99 -2.13 -2.25 25.06
C ASP A 99 -2.36 -1.18 26.14
N SER A 100 -2.80 0.02 25.73
CA SER A 100 -3.14 1.12 26.64
C SER A 100 -4.37 0.81 27.52
N LEU A 101 -5.21 -0.15 27.12
CA LEU A 101 -6.38 -0.59 27.88
C LEU A 101 -6.09 -1.76 28.84
N ARG A 102 -4.92 -2.39 28.72
CA ARG A 102 -4.53 -3.53 29.58
C ARG A 102 -3.65 -3.14 30.77
N GLN A 103 -3.13 -1.91 30.81
CA GLN A 103 -2.26 -1.40 31.87
C GLN A 103 -3.06 -0.61 32.93
N GLY A 104 -4.23 -1.12 33.27
CA GLY A 104 -5.12 -0.57 34.30
C GLY A 104 -5.76 -1.69 35.09
N VAL A 105 -4.95 -2.39 35.88
CA VAL A 105 -5.38 -3.22 37.02
C VAL A 105 -4.42 -2.92 38.17
#